data_AF-A0A9D7KG46-F1
#
_entry.id   AF-A0A9D7KG46-F1
#
_cell.length_a   1.000
_cell.length_b   1.000
_cell.length_c   1.000
_cell.angle_alpha   90.00
_cell.angle_beta   90.00
_cell.angle_gamma   90.00
#
_symmetry.space_group_name_H-M   'P 1'
#
loop_
_entity.id
_entity.type
_entity.pdbx_description
1 polymer ?
#
loop_
_entity_poly.entity_id
_entity_poly.type
_entity_poly.pdbx_seq_one_letter_code
_entity_poly.pdbx_strand_id
1 'polypeptide(L)' 'MEQKPSPLSKHFRCIAIDLPGYGKSSKSLHPGTMDYYAEVVIKLMDKLGINKFNICGHSMGE' A
#
# COMPACT_ATOMS: atom_id res chain seq x y z
N MET A 1 11.14 13.06 0.95
CA MET A 1 11.82 12.12 1.87
C MET A 1 12.25 10.93 1.04
N GLU A 2 13.54 10.62 1.05
CA GLU A 2 14.08 9.46 0.32
C GLU A 2 13.85 8.21 1.16
N GLN A 3 13.03 7.28 0.66
CA GLN A 3 12.80 6.01 1.35
C GLN A 3 14.07 5.15 1.20
N LYS A 4 14.82 5.01 2.30
CA LYS A 4 15.98 4.11 2.34
C LYS A 4 15.50 2.65 2.25
N PRO A 5 16.26 1.75 1.58
CA PRO A 5 15.93 0.33 1.53
C PRO A 5 15.80 -0.23 2.95
N SER A 6 14.65 -0.84 3.26
CA SER A 6 14.43 -1.47 4.57
C SER A 6 15.27 -2.76 4.67
N PRO A 7 15.64 -3.21 5.88
CA PRO A 7 16.28 -4.53 6.04
C PRO A 7 15.50 -5.67 5.40
N LEU A 8 14.16 -5.54 5.32
CA LEU A 8 13.28 -6.49 4.64
C LEU A 8 13.55 -6.57 3.13
N SER A 9 14.05 -5.52 2.50
CA SER A 9 14.34 -5.52 1.06
C SER A 9 15.47 -6.49 0.66
N LYS A 10 16.21 -7.02 1.64
CA LYS A 10 17.21 -8.09 1.43
C LYS A 10 16.57 -9.46 1.21
N HIS A 11 15.34 -9.65 1.65
CA HIS A 11 14.64 -10.95 1.64
C HIS A 11 13.33 -10.91 0.84
N PHE A 12 12.73 -9.72 0.72
CA PHE A 12 11.43 -9.52 0.10
C PHE A 12 11.48 -8.40 -0.92
N ARG A 13 10.60 -8.49 -1.92
CA ARG A 13 10.24 -7.33 -2.72
C ARG A 13 9.34 -6.42 -1.88
N CYS A 14 9.90 -5.34 -1.35
CA CYS A 14 9.16 -4.35 -0.58
C CYS A 14 8.48 -3.34 -1.52
N ILE A 15 7.17 -3.15 -1.38
CA ILE A 15 6.40 -2.16 -2.12
C ILE A 15 5.74 -1.23 -1.10
N ALA A 16 6.19 0.02 -1.04
CA ALA A 16 5.54 1.05 -0.26
C ALA A 16 4.54 1.80 -1.14
N ILE A 17 3.31 1.96 -0.65
CA ILE A 17 2.21 2.56 -1.40
C ILE A 17 1.70 3.81 -0.68
N ASP A 18 1.30 4.81 -1.44
CA ASP A 18 0.50 5.91 -0.92
C ASP A 18 -0.99 5.52 -1.08
N LEU A 19 -1.75 5.45 0.00
CA LEU A 19 -3.20 5.21 -0.07
C LEU A 19 -3.93 6.42 -0.69
N PRO A 20 -5.13 6.25 -1.26
CA PRO A 20 -5.97 7.37 -1.68
C PRO A 20 -6.12 8.41 -0.57
N GLY A 21 -5.97 9.69 -0.92
CA GLY A 21 -5.90 10.81 0.03
C GLY A 21 -4.47 11.15 0.50
N TYR A 22 -3.49 10.26 0.36
CA TYR A 22 -2.13 10.41 0.89
C TYR A 22 -1.04 10.48 -0.18
N GLY A 23 0.11 11.04 0.18
CA GLY A 23 1.29 11.20 -0.69
C GLY A 23 0.97 11.63 -2.13
N LYS A 24 1.41 10.82 -3.10
CA LYS A 24 1.24 11.02 -4.55
C LYS A 24 -0.02 10.39 -5.13
N SER A 25 -0.83 9.69 -4.32
CA SER A 25 -2.09 9.11 -4.76
C SER A 25 -3.19 10.17 -4.88
N SER A 26 -4.26 9.82 -5.62
CA SER A 26 -5.41 10.70 -5.88
C SER A 26 -5.94 11.34 -4.59
N LYS A 27 -6.29 12.62 -4.66
CA LYS A 27 -6.93 13.39 -3.58
C LYS A 27 -8.44 13.55 -3.76
N SER A 28 -9.03 12.79 -4.68
CA SER A 28 -10.48 12.76 -4.90
C SER A 28 -11.20 12.27 -3.65
N LEU A 29 -12.44 12.76 -3.46
CA LEU A 29 -13.30 12.28 -2.38
C LEU A 29 -13.54 10.77 -2.53
N HIS A 30 -13.41 10.04 -1.42
CA HIS A 30 -13.64 8.59 -1.34
C HIS A 30 -14.21 8.24 0.04
N PRO A 31 -14.79 7.04 0.23
CA PRO A 31 -15.41 6.65 1.50
C PRO A 31 -14.48 6.75 2.72
N GLY A 32 -13.17 6.53 2.54
CA GLY A 32 -12.18 6.65 3.61
C GLY A 32 -12.33 5.59 4.70
N THR A 33 -13.03 4.50 4.40
CA THR A 33 -13.21 3.35 5.29
C THR A 33 -12.06 2.34 5.13
N MET A 34 -11.83 1.52 6.14
CA MET A 34 -10.80 0.47 6.08
C MET A 34 -11.09 -0.54 4.97
N ASP A 35 -12.36 -0.92 4.77
CA ASP A 35 -12.76 -1.83 3.69
C ASP A 35 -12.41 -1.27 2.30
N TYR A 36 -12.64 0.04 2.10
CA TYR A 36 -12.25 0.70 0.86
C TYR A 36 -10.73 0.66 0.64
N TYR A 37 -9.94 0.90 1.68
CA TYR A 37 -8.48 0.82 1.57
C TYR A 37 -8.00 -0.61 1.31
N ALA A 38 -8.57 -1.62 1.97
CA ALA A 38 -8.28 -3.03 1.71
C ALA A 38 -8.56 -3.41 0.25
N GLU A 39 -9.70 -2.99 -0.31
CA GLU A 39 -10.01 -3.21 -1.73
C GLU A 39 -9.01 -2.55 -2.66
N VAL A 40 -8.54 -1.33 -2.32
CA VAL A 40 -7.55 -0.62 -3.13
C VAL A 40 -6.22 -1.38 -3.14
N VAL A 41 -5.80 -1.92 -1.99
CA VAL A 41 -4.57 -2.74 -1.90
C VAL A 41 -4.71 -4.00 -2.73
N ILE A 42 -5.84 -4.72 -2.62
CA ILE A 42 -6.09 -5.94 -3.41
C ILE A 42 -6.04 -5.64 -4.91
N LYS A 43 -6.78 -4.61 -5.37
CA LYS A 43 -6.79 -4.20 -6.78
C LYS A 43 -5.40 -3.82 -7.30
N LEU A 44 -4.58 -3.19 -6.44
CA LEU A 44 -3.20 -2.88 -6.79
C LEU A 44 -2.35 -4.15 -6.93
N MET A 45 -2.47 -5.10 -6.01
CA MET A 45 -1.75 -6.37 -6.08
C MET A 45 -2.15 -7.19 -7.31
N ASP A 46 -3.44 -7.24 -7.64
CA ASP A 46 -3.95 -7.86 -8.86
C ASP A 46 -3.34 -7.23 -10.12
N LYS A 47 -3.32 -5.89 -10.18
CA LYS A 47 -2.73 -5.15 -11.30
C LYS A 47 -1.22 -5.38 -11.43
N LEU A 48 -0.54 -5.64 -10.32
CA LEU A 48 0.89 -5.98 -10.29
C LEU A 48 1.16 -7.49 -10.52
N GLY A 49 0.12 -8.32 -10.62
CA GLY A 49 0.23 -9.77 -10.76
C GLY A 49 0.76 -10.48 -9.51
N ILE A 50 0.51 -9.93 -8.32
CA ILE A 50 1.00 -10.44 -7.03
C ILE A 50 -0.13 -11.18 -6.32
N ASN A 51 -0.07 -12.51 -6.35
CA ASN A 51 -1.14 -13.37 -5.80
C ASN A 51 -0.94 -13.74 -4.32
N LYS A 52 0.27 -13.53 -3.78
CA LYS A 52 0.62 -13.78 -2.39
C LYS A 52 1.53 -12.67 -1.90
N PHE A 53 1.14 -12.02 -0.83
CA PHE A 53 1.89 -10.91 -0.25
C PHE A 53 1.68 -10.86 1.26
N ASN A 54 2.63 -10.22 1.94
CA ASN A 54 2.49 -9.85 3.35
C ASN A 54 2.19 -8.36 3.40
N ILE A 55 1.26 -7.99 4.27
CA ILE A 55 0.96 -6.59 4.58
C ILE A 55 1.73 -6.21 5.84
N CYS A 56 2.25 -4.99 5.88
CA CYS A 56 2.85 -4.41 7.07
C CYS A 56 2.36 -2.96 7.18
N GLY A 57 1.56 -2.71 8.22
CA GLY A 57 0.98 -1.42 8.48
C GLY A 57 1.40 -0.78 9.78
N HIS A 58 1.13 0.52 9.90
CA HIS A 58 1.28 1.24 11.17
C HIS A 58 0.04 2.11 11.41
N SER A 59 -0.88 1.60 12.23
CA SER A 59 -2.12 2.26 12.66
C SER A 59 -3.15 2.47 11.52
N MET A 60 -3.40 3.68 11.02
CA MET A 60 -4.39 3.96 9.96
C MET A 60 -3.95 3.50 8.54
N GLY A 61 -3.08 2.50 8.48
CA GLY A 61 -2.51 1.96 7.25
C GLY A 61 -1.97 0.57 7.50
N GLU A 62 -2.80 -0.31 8.06
CA GLU A 62 -2.81 -1.75 7.74
C GLU A 62 -3.25 -1.92 6.27
#